data_AF-A0AAV2HLE2-F1
#
_entry.id   AF-A0AAV2HLE2-F1
#
_cell.length_a   1.000
_cell.length_b   1.000
_cell.length_c   1.000
_cell.angle_alpha   90.00
_cell.angle_beta   90.00
_cell.angle_gamma   90.00
#
_symmetry.space_group_name_H-M   'P 1'
#
loop_
_entity.id
_entity.type
_entity.pdbx_description
1 polymer ?
#
loop_
_entity_poly.entity_id
_entity_poly.type
_entity_poly.pdbx_seq_one_letter_code
_entity_poly.pdbx_strand_id
1 'polypeptide(L)'
;MRIDLIDSLNRLVHDQHCLRKFRMHRSYFDIESGLKCLQRLAEASAATIHDLSLYGFFEIGKSIFREGRVLTEMQKFTGLSRIQLYYAEMSEELVKTWVTGCPNLSFIKFLAFEYAHPAHVITCETWTSLVSTHPNLLVELRASMFHDVKRLLEMLSPAIPLLNLSWSTYKEAATEIELTIILHRVAHYHRTIKHLYLRLLGPFPNLNTTTVQNILSECKNLLPFRCWNVFPYCGEQNLWQLYQQHLVV
;
A
#
# COMPACT_ATOMS: atom_id res chain seq x y z
N MET A 1 24.83 -19.09 13.17
CA MET A 1 24.71 -18.55 11.80
C MET A 1 23.59 -17.52 11.63
N ARG A 2 22.32 -17.77 12.02
CA ARG A 2 21.27 -16.71 11.95
C ARG A 2 21.42 -15.64 13.06
N ILE A 3 21.75 -16.05 14.29
CA ILE A 3 21.92 -15.15 15.45
C ILE A 3 23.04 -14.12 15.21
N ASP A 4 24.17 -14.57 14.66
CA ASP A 4 25.35 -13.71 14.42
C ASP A 4 25.08 -12.58 13.42
N LEU A 5 24.20 -12.84 12.44
CA LEU A 5 23.81 -11.83 11.44
C LEU A 5 22.89 -10.77 12.03
N ILE A 6 21.93 -11.17 12.87
CA ILE A 6 20.98 -10.26 13.52
C ILE A 6 21.70 -9.34 14.49
N ASP A 7 22.62 -9.87 15.30
CA ASP A 7 23.40 -9.05 16.22
C ASP A 7 24.38 -8.13 15.49
N SER A 8 24.93 -8.56 14.35
CA SER A 8 25.77 -7.70 13.50
C SER A 8 24.96 -6.59 12.84
N LEU A 9 23.75 -6.87 12.37
CA LEU A 9 22.83 -5.86 11.86
C LEU A 9 22.45 -4.86 12.96
N ASN A 10 22.12 -5.34 14.16
CA ASN A 10 21.74 -4.48 15.27
C ASN A 10 22.88 -3.53 15.67
N ARG A 11 24.13 -4.00 15.67
CA ARG A 11 25.31 -3.15 15.89
C ARG A 11 25.46 -2.12 14.78
N LEU A 12 25.42 -2.57 13.52
CA LEU A 12 25.53 -1.68 12.37
C LEU A 12 24.49 -0.56 12.43
N VAL A 13 23.21 -0.90 12.66
CA VAL A 13 22.11 0.07 12.71
C VAL A 13 22.26 1.03 13.88
N HIS A 14 22.71 0.55 15.05
CA HIS A 14 22.91 1.38 16.23
C HIS A 14 23.99 2.46 16.02
N ASP A 15 25.03 2.14 15.24
CA ASP A 15 26.13 3.07 14.97
C ASP A 15 25.82 4.05 13.82
N GLN A 16 24.71 3.88 13.10
CA GLN A 16 24.28 4.82 12.07
C GLN A 16 23.37 5.90 12.67
N HIS A 17 23.87 7.14 12.82
CA HIS A 17 23.10 8.27 13.35
C HIS A 17 22.44 9.17 12.29
N CYS A 18 22.86 9.02 11.04
CA CYS A 18 22.39 9.84 9.91
C CYS A 18 21.66 8.99 8.85
N LEU A 19 21.12 7.84 9.25
CA LEU A 19 20.49 6.94 8.28
C LEU A 19 19.21 7.58 7.76
N ARG A 20 19.12 7.80 6.44
CA ARG A 20 17.94 8.44 5.84
C ARG A 20 16.89 7.45 5.35
N LYS A 21 17.30 6.22 5.06
CA LYS A 21 16.44 5.17 4.50
C LYS A 21 16.78 3.84 5.13
N PHE A 22 15.76 3.13 5.57
CA PHE A 22 15.89 1.77 6.08
C PHE A 22 14.88 0.87 5.38
N ARG A 23 15.38 -0.16 4.71
CA ARG A 23 14.57 -1.04 3.86
C ARG A 23 14.94 -2.49 4.17
N MET A 24 14.07 -3.17 4.90
CA MET A 24 14.28 -4.56 5.34
C MET A 24 13.12 -5.44 4.91
N HIS A 25 12.94 -5.45 3.60
CA HIS A 25 11.93 -6.19 2.88
C HIS A 25 12.09 -7.71 3.03
N ARG A 26 11.01 -8.43 3.38
CA ARG A 26 11.01 -9.91 3.41
C ARG A 26 12.15 -10.49 4.26
N SER A 27 12.44 -9.83 5.38
CA SER A 27 13.47 -10.28 6.32
C SER A 27 12.93 -11.37 7.25
N TYR A 28 11.61 -11.39 7.46
CA TYR A 28 10.90 -12.39 8.26
C TYR A 28 11.53 -12.61 9.64
N PHE A 29 11.81 -11.52 10.35
CA PHE A 29 12.26 -11.59 11.73
C PHE A 29 11.14 -12.14 12.62
N ASP A 30 11.55 -12.92 13.63
CA ASP A 30 10.71 -13.12 14.79
C ASP A 30 10.49 -11.78 15.53
N ILE A 31 9.50 -11.74 16.42
CA ILE A 31 9.07 -10.52 17.09
C ILE A 31 10.22 -9.87 17.87
N GLU A 32 10.97 -10.66 18.65
CA GLU A 32 12.01 -10.12 19.54
C GLU A 32 13.19 -9.57 18.72
N SER A 33 13.63 -10.30 17.71
CA SER A 33 14.70 -9.84 16.81
C SER A 33 14.29 -8.57 16.05
N GLY A 34 13.08 -8.54 15.50
CA GLY A 34 12.56 -7.40 14.76
C GLY A 34 12.35 -6.17 15.66
N LEU A 35 11.83 -6.37 16.87
CA LEU A 35 11.65 -5.30 17.85
C LEU A 35 13.00 -4.74 18.29
N LYS A 36 13.98 -5.59 18.62
CA LYS A 36 15.35 -5.17 18.96
C LYS A 36 15.95 -4.31 17.84
N CYS A 37 15.76 -4.72 16.59
CA CYS A 37 16.22 -3.95 15.43
C CYS A 37 15.51 -2.60 15.30
N LEU A 38 14.18 -2.54 15.45
CA LEU A 38 13.43 -1.29 15.42
C LEU A 38 13.84 -0.35 16.56
N GLN A 39 14.05 -0.89 17.75
CA GLN A 39 14.51 -0.12 18.89
C GLN A 39 15.89 0.50 18.63
N ARG A 40 16.86 -0.30 18.16
CA ARG A 40 18.19 0.24 17.82
C ARG A 40 18.14 1.28 16.72
N LEU A 41 17.28 1.07 15.72
CA LEU A 41 17.07 2.02 14.63
C LEU A 41 16.46 3.33 15.13
N ALA A 42 15.47 3.26 16.02
CA ALA A 42 14.85 4.43 16.64
C ALA A 42 15.83 5.19 17.53
N GLU A 43 16.59 4.49 18.38
CA GLU A 43 17.62 5.08 19.25
C GLU A 43 18.68 5.84 18.44
N ALA A 44 19.11 5.29 17.30
CA ALA A 44 20.21 5.84 16.54
C ALA A 44 19.78 6.92 15.53
N SER A 45 18.67 6.72 14.82
CA SER A 45 18.31 7.50 13.61
C SER A 45 16.83 7.91 13.54
N ALA A 46 16.09 7.93 14.65
CA ALA A 46 14.69 8.36 14.70
C ALA A 46 14.39 9.69 13.97
N ALA A 47 15.26 10.69 14.16
CA ALA A 47 15.08 12.03 13.60
C ALA A 47 15.54 12.14 12.13
N THR A 48 16.37 11.22 11.65
CA THR A 48 17.02 11.30 10.33
C THR A 48 16.42 10.34 9.30
N ILE A 49 15.75 9.27 9.74
CA ILE A 49 15.06 8.33 8.84
C ILE A 49 13.83 8.99 8.24
N HIS A 50 13.82 9.06 6.91
CA HIS A 50 12.70 9.60 6.14
C HIS A 50 11.90 8.52 5.41
N ASP A 51 12.54 7.41 5.01
CA ASP A 51 11.90 6.32 4.27
C ASP A 51 12.12 5.00 5.01
N LEU A 52 11.04 4.48 5.59
CA LEU A 52 11.02 3.23 6.33
C LEU A 52 10.18 2.20 5.58
N SER A 53 10.80 1.10 5.17
CA SER A 53 10.06 0.01 4.56
C SER A 53 10.27 -1.31 5.27
N LEU A 54 9.14 -1.84 5.74
CA LEU A 54 9.06 -3.00 6.62
C LEU A 54 8.11 -4.07 6.07
N TYR A 55 7.80 -4.08 4.77
CA TYR A 55 6.95 -5.14 4.21
C TYR A 55 7.60 -6.51 4.40
N GLY A 56 6.92 -7.40 5.13
CA GLY A 56 7.47 -8.72 5.48
C GLY A 56 8.73 -8.62 6.34
N PHE A 57 8.86 -7.54 7.11
CA PHE A 57 9.91 -7.38 8.09
C PHE A 57 9.76 -8.42 9.19
N PHE A 58 8.52 -8.65 9.64
CA PHE A 58 8.18 -9.72 10.55
C PHE A 58 7.64 -10.96 9.82
N GLU A 59 7.64 -12.10 10.51
CA GLU A 59 6.97 -13.32 10.04
C GLU A 59 5.48 -13.08 9.74
N ILE A 60 5.02 -13.63 8.60
CA ILE A 60 3.64 -13.48 8.11
C ILE A 60 2.65 -14.13 9.08
N GLY A 61 1.47 -13.52 9.23
CA GLY A 61 0.35 -14.09 9.98
C GLY A 61 0.26 -13.65 11.44
N LYS A 62 1.19 -12.81 11.91
CA LYS A 62 1.15 -12.22 13.25
C LYS A 62 0.76 -10.74 13.14
N SER A 63 -0.26 -10.31 13.90
CA SER A 63 -0.71 -8.91 13.98
C SER A 63 0.24 -8.04 14.81
N ILE A 64 1.53 -8.04 14.45
CA ILE A 64 2.63 -7.56 15.30
C ILE A 64 2.58 -6.06 15.54
N PHE A 65 2.06 -5.28 14.60
CA PHE A 65 1.86 -3.85 14.79
C PHE A 65 0.63 -3.49 15.63
N ARG A 66 0.02 -4.46 16.32
CA ARG A 66 -0.86 -4.20 17.47
C ARG A 66 -0.12 -4.31 18.79
N GLU A 67 1.11 -4.81 18.77
CA GLU A 67 1.91 -4.97 19.97
C GLU A 67 2.40 -3.61 20.47
N GLY A 68 2.07 -3.29 21.73
CA GLY A 68 2.38 -2.00 22.33
C GLY A 68 3.86 -1.61 22.25
N ARG A 69 4.78 -2.59 22.33
CA ARG A 69 6.22 -2.34 22.18
C ARG A 69 6.57 -1.86 20.77
N VAL A 70 6.02 -2.48 19.74
CA VAL A 70 6.25 -2.08 18.34
C VAL A 70 5.68 -0.69 18.09
N LEU A 71 4.46 -0.41 18.55
CA LEU A 71 3.85 0.93 18.48
C LEU A 71 4.72 1.98 19.18
N THR A 72 5.26 1.64 20.35
CA THR A 72 6.14 2.51 21.13
C THR A 72 7.43 2.85 20.39
N GLU A 73 8.01 1.93 19.63
CA GLU A 73 9.18 2.22 18.80
C GLU A 73 8.81 3.01 17.54
N MET A 74 7.68 2.68 16.90
CA MET A 74 7.21 3.36 15.70
C MET A 74 6.94 4.85 15.93
N GLN A 75 6.47 5.23 17.13
CA GLN A 75 6.19 6.63 17.47
C GLN A 75 7.46 7.51 17.57
N LYS A 76 8.65 6.90 17.70
CA LYS A 76 9.90 7.63 17.89
C LYS A 76 10.44 8.21 16.58
N PHE A 77 10.02 7.70 15.42
CA PHE A 77 10.54 8.12 14.11
C PHE A 77 9.99 9.49 13.67
N THR A 78 10.43 10.56 14.33
CA THR A 78 9.96 11.94 14.06
C THR A 78 10.39 12.47 12.69
N GLY A 79 11.47 11.92 12.11
CA GLY A 79 11.93 12.27 10.76
C GLY A 79 11.14 11.60 9.63
N LEU A 80 10.25 10.66 9.96
CA LEU A 80 9.63 9.77 9.00
C LEU A 80 8.67 10.53 8.08
N SER A 81 8.88 10.39 6.77
CA SER A 81 8.02 10.99 5.74
C SER A 81 7.37 9.97 4.82
N ARG A 82 7.96 8.77 4.69
CA ARG A 82 7.50 7.70 3.82
C ARG A 82 7.55 6.38 4.57
N ILE A 83 6.43 5.66 4.58
CA ILE A 83 6.37 4.31 5.14
C ILE A 83 5.79 3.31 4.14
N GLN A 84 6.31 2.08 4.16
CA GLN A 84 5.80 0.99 3.32
C GLN A 84 5.66 -0.31 4.11
N LEU A 85 4.47 -0.88 4.09
CA LEU A 85 4.07 -2.06 4.88
C LEU A 85 3.20 -3.01 4.07
N TYR A 86 3.02 -4.24 4.54
CA TYR A 86 1.86 -5.01 4.12
C TYR A 86 0.60 -4.42 4.75
N TYR A 87 -0.53 -4.42 4.04
CA TYR A 87 -1.79 -3.95 4.63
C TYR A 87 -2.20 -4.83 5.83
N ALA A 88 -1.88 -6.13 5.78
CA ALA A 88 -2.10 -7.06 6.88
C ALA A 88 -1.41 -6.67 8.19
N GLU A 89 -0.31 -5.93 8.07
CA GLU A 89 0.50 -5.42 9.16
C GLU A 89 -0.01 -4.08 9.69
N MET A 90 -1.07 -3.52 9.13
CA MET A 90 -1.66 -2.30 9.69
C MET A 90 -2.45 -2.57 10.98
N SER A 91 -2.80 -1.49 11.65
CA SER A 91 -3.77 -1.48 12.74
C SER A 91 -4.27 -0.05 12.94
N GLU A 92 -5.42 0.09 13.59
CA GLU A 92 -5.94 1.40 14.00
C GLU A 92 -4.95 2.12 14.92
N GLU A 93 -4.35 1.36 15.83
CA GLU A 93 -3.37 1.84 16.79
C GLU A 93 -2.10 2.34 16.11
N LEU A 94 -1.61 1.63 15.09
CA LEU A 94 -0.45 2.05 14.31
C LEU A 94 -0.70 3.36 13.57
N VAL A 95 -1.89 3.53 12.99
CA VAL A 95 -2.24 4.79 12.32
C VAL A 95 -2.32 5.93 13.33
N LYS A 96 -2.90 5.69 14.52
CA LYS A 96 -2.92 6.67 15.61
C LYS A 96 -1.52 7.04 16.09
N THR A 97 -0.58 6.09 16.09
CA THR A 97 0.84 6.38 16.36
C THR A 97 1.43 7.34 15.33
N TRP A 98 1.08 7.22 14.05
CA TRP A 98 1.56 8.16 13.03
C TRP A 98 0.97 9.56 13.18
N VAL A 99 -0.30 9.67 13.62
CA VAL A 99 -0.94 10.95 13.94
C VAL A 99 -0.11 11.73 14.95
N THR A 100 0.41 11.08 16.00
CA THR A 100 1.09 11.78 17.10
C THR A 100 2.62 11.78 17.02
N GLY A 101 3.22 10.74 16.43
CA GLY A 101 4.67 10.51 16.49
C GLY A 101 5.44 10.81 15.19
N CYS A 102 4.75 10.98 14.05
CA CYS A 102 5.39 11.09 12.74
C CYS A 102 4.98 12.37 12.00
N PRO A 103 5.31 13.58 12.50
CA PRO A 103 4.78 14.85 12.00
C PRO A 103 5.10 15.16 10.53
N ASN A 104 6.12 14.49 9.97
CA ASN A 104 6.57 14.69 8.60
C ASN A 104 5.95 13.67 7.61
N LEU A 105 5.04 12.80 8.07
CA LEU A 105 4.48 11.74 7.25
C LEU A 105 3.70 12.34 6.07
N SER A 106 4.13 12.00 4.86
CA SER A 106 3.54 12.52 3.61
C SER A 106 3.27 11.42 2.59
N PHE A 107 3.76 10.20 2.83
CA PHE A 107 3.52 9.09 1.92
C PHE A 107 3.38 7.76 2.64
N ILE A 108 2.33 7.02 2.30
CA ILE A 108 2.18 5.64 2.74
C ILE A 108 2.00 4.73 1.53
N LYS A 109 2.69 3.60 1.54
CA LYS A 109 2.51 2.54 0.55
C LYS A 109 2.10 1.24 1.20
N PHE A 110 1.00 0.68 0.72
CA PHE A 110 0.50 -0.61 1.14
C PHE A 110 0.65 -1.64 0.03
N LEU A 111 1.13 -2.81 0.44
CA LEU A 111 1.06 -4.01 -0.37
C LEU A 111 0.03 -4.94 0.25
N ALA A 112 -1.01 -5.29 -0.50
CA ALA A 112 -2.03 -6.22 -0.08
C ALA A 112 -1.89 -7.50 -0.90
N PHE A 113 -1.79 -8.62 -0.20
CA PHE A 113 -1.86 -9.95 -0.78
C PHE A 113 -3.02 -10.67 -0.13
N GLU A 114 -3.74 -11.45 -0.92
CA GLU A 114 -4.92 -12.15 -0.44
C GLU A 114 -4.62 -13.19 0.64
N TYR A 115 -3.54 -13.95 0.46
CA TYR A 115 -3.06 -14.95 1.42
C TYR A 115 -2.56 -14.31 2.73
N ALA A 116 -2.17 -13.04 2.69
CA ALA A 116 -1.81 -12.28 3.89
C ALA A 116 -3.08 -11.65 4.50
N HIS A 117 -4.15 -12.43 4.64
CA HIS A 117 -5.50 -12.00 5.01
C HIS A 117 -5.53 -10.78 5.94
N PRO A 118 -5.84 -9.57 5.42
CA PRO A 118 -5.97 -8.41 6.29
C PRO A 118 -7.22 -8.55 7.15
N ALA A 119 -7.06 -9.07 8.36
CA ALA A 119 -8.17 -9.39 9.27
C ALA A 119 -8.91 -8.14 9.80
N HIS A 120 -8.51 -6.94 9.34
CA HIS A 120 -9.02 -5.68 9.84
C HIS A 120 -9.09 -4.64 8.73
N VAL A 121 -9.90 -3.63 8.98
CA VAL A 121 -10.13 -2.48 8.10
C VAL A 121 -9.88 -1.23 8.93
N ILE A 122 -9.11 -0.29 8.39
CA ILE A 122 -8.93 1.01 9.03
C ILE A 122 -10.16 1.88 8.73
N THR A 123 -10.81 2.34 9.78
CA THR A 123 -12.04 3.11 9.74
C THR A 123 -11.87 4.47 9.06
N CYS A 124 -12.99 5.01 8.57
CA CYS A 124 -13.04 6.34 7.98
C CYS A 124 -12.59 7.43 8.96
N GLU A 125 -12.95 7.29 10.24
CA GLU A 125 -12.59 8.24 11.30
C GLU A 125 -11.07 8.32 11.49
N THR A 126 -10.39 7.19 11.61
CA THR A 126 -8.93 7.15 11.77
C THR A 126 -8.21 7.70 10.55
N TRP A 127 -8.67 7.37 9.34
CA TRP A 127 -8.15 7.99 8.11
C TRP A 127 -8.32 9.50 8.11
N THR A 128 -9.50 9.98 8.51
CA THR A 128 -9.79 11.42 8.59
C THR A 128 -8.88 12.12 9.57
N SER A 129 -8.63 11.53 10.75
CA SER A 129 -7.70 12.05 11.75
C SER A 129 -6.25 12.09 11.24
N LEU A 130 -5.84 11.08 10.48
CA LEU A 130 -4.51 11.06 9.88
C LEU A 130 -4.34 12.15 8.82
N VAL A 131 -5.33 12.31 7.93
CA VAL A 131 -5.31 13.31 6.85
C VAL A 131 -5.42 14.74 7.39
N SER A 132 -6.20 14.97 8.45
CA SER A 132 -6.28 16.30 9.07
C SER A 132 -4.95 16.73 9.68
N THR A 133 -4.19 15.78 10.23
CA THR A 133 -2.85 16.02 10.77
C THR A 133 -1.80 16.14 9.67
N HIS A 134 -1.94 15.38 8.59
CA HIS A 134 -1.02 15.33 7.47
C HIS A 134 -1.73 15.69 6.15
N PRO A 135 -2.03 16.97 5.89
CA PRO A 135 -2.86 17.38 4.76
C PRO A 135 -2.23 17.08 3.38
N ASN A 136 -0.90 16.89 3.33
CA ASN A 136 -0.17 16.54 2.12
C ASN A 136 0.06 15.02 1.98
N LEU A 137 -0.57 14.20 2.83
CA LEU A 137 -0.44 12.75 2.81
C LEU A 137 -0.97 12.18 1.49
N LEU A 138 -0.21 11.26 0.90
CA LEU A 138 -0.60 10.51 -0.28
C LEU A 138 -0.47 9.00 -0.02
N VAL A 139 -1.42 8.23 -0.52
CA VAL A 139 -1.46 6.78 -0.33
C VAL A 139 -1.33 6.03 -1.65
N GLU A 140 -0.45 5.02 -1.69
CA GLU A 140 -0.38 4.04 -2.77
C GLU A 140 -0.82 2.67 -2.26
N LEU A 141 -1.81 2.06 -2.92
CA LEU A 141 -2.25 0.70 -2.64
C LEU A 141 -1.91 -0.22 -3.82
N ARG A 142 -1.17 -1.29 -3.55
CA ARG A 142 -0.94 -2.39 -4.49
C ARG A 142 -1.60 -3.66 -3.99
N ALA A 143 -2.77 -3.99 -4.53
CA ALA A 143 -3.45 -5.27 -4.34
C ALA A 143 -2.96 -6.28 -5.38
N SER A 144 -2.09 -7.20 -4.95
CA SER A 144 -1.50 -8.21 -5.80
C SER A 144 -2.12 -9.57 -5.56
N MET A 145 -2.55 -10.24 -6.64
CA MET A 145 -3.21 -11.56 -6.56
C MET A 145 -4.43 -11.51 -5.64
N PHE A 146 -5.29 -10.50 -5.82
CA PHE A 146 -6.39 -10.22 -4.90
C PHE A 146 -7.73 -10.45 -5.62
N HIS A 147 -8.46 -11.51 -5.27
CA HIS A 147 -9.74 -11.85 -5.89
C HIS A 147 -10.95 -11.32 -5.12
N ASP A 148 -10.86 -11.13 -3.80
CA ASP A 148 -11.95 -10.59 -3.00
C ASP A 148 -12.17 -9.08 -3.22
N VAL A 149 -13.02 -8.73 -4.17
CA VAL A 149 -13.35 -7.34 -4.49
C VAL A 149 -14.02 -6.62 -3.33
N LYS A 150 -14.89 -7.30 -2.57
CA LYS A 150 -15.56 -6.68 -1.41
C LYS A 150 -14.52 -6.22 -0.40
N ARG A 151 -13.55 -7.07 -0.07
CA ARG A 151 -12.48 -6.74 0.86
C ARG A 151 -11.55 -5.66 0.33
N LEU A 152 -11.25 -5.65 -0.97
CA LEU A 152 -10.51 -4.55 -1.58
C LEU A 152 -11.24 -3.22 -1.41
N LEU A 153 -12.56 -3.18 -1.56
CA LEU A 153 -13.37 -1.99 -1.35
C LEU A 153 -13.38 -1.54 0.11
N GLU A 154 -13.39 -2.47 1.07
CA GLU A 154 -13.26 -2.15 2.49
C GLU A 154 -11.91 -1.50 2.81
N MET A 155 -10.83 -1.95 2.16
CA MET A 155 -9.51 -1.34 2.27
C MET A 155 -9.45 0.06 1.65
N LEU A 156 -10.30 0.33 0.66
CA LEU A 156 -10.46 1.61 -0.04
C LEU A 156 -11.48 2.51 0.70
N SER A 157 -11.13 2.92 1.92
CA SER A 157 -11.92 3.91 2.66
C SER A 157 -12.02 5.23 1.88
N PRO A 158 -13.19 5.89 1.82
CA PRO A 158 -13.37 7.17 1.11
C PRO A 158 -12.48 8.31 1.62
N ALA A 159 -12.05 8.26 2.88
CA ALA A 159 -11.20 9.27 3.49
C ALA A 159 -9.71 9.14 3.09
N ILE A 160 -9.32 8.06 2.40
CA ILE A 160 -7.93 7.84 1.98
C ILE A 160 -7.56 8.85 0.87
N PRO A 161 -6.44 9.58 0.97
CA PRO A 161 -5.94 10.41 -0.10
C PRO A 161 -5.19 9.54 -1.13
N LEU A 162 -5.95 8.70 -1.83
CA LEU A 162 -5.40 7.68 -2.72
C LEU A 162 -4.78 8.34 -3.96
N LEU A 163 -3.48 8.14 -4.13
CA LEU A 163 -2.70 8.59 -5.28
C LEU A 163 -2.65 7.52 -6.37
N ASN A 164 -2.37 6.29 -5.95
CA ASN A 164 -2.09 5.17 -6.85
C ASN A 164 -2.88 3.95 -6.40
N LEU A 165 -3.64 3.36 -7.32
CA LEU A 165 -4.22 2.03 -7.16
C LEU A 165 -3.63 1.09 -8.20
N SER A 166 -3.00 0.02 -7.74
CA SER A 166 -2.63 -1.12 -8.58
C SER A 166 -3.39 -2.34 -8.09
N TRP A 167 -4.20 -2.94 -8.96
CA TRP A 167 -4.93 -4.15 -8.65
C TRP A 167 -4.60 -5.23 -9.69
N SER A 168 -4.26 -6.41 -9.21
CA SER A 168 -4.08 -7.60 -10.04
C SER A 168 -4.79 -8.81 -9.46
N THR A 169 -5.39 -9.61 -10.33
CA THR A 169 -6.07 -10.86 -9.98
C THR A 169 -5.67 -11.97 -10.96
N TYR A 170 -5.53 -13.19 -10.45
CA TYR A 170 -5.18 -14.39 -11.23
C TYR A 170 -6.33 -15.40 -11.32
N LYS A 171 -7.53 -15.04 -10.83
CA LYS A 171 -8.73 -15.84 -11.06
C LYS A 171 -9.33 -15.46 -12.41
N GLU A 172 -9.89 -16.43 -13.14
CA GLU A 172 -10.59 -16.18 -14.41
C GLU A 172 -11.62 -15.07 -14.22
N ALA A 173 -11.34 -13.93 -14.86
CA ALA A 173 -12.08 -12.68 -14.91
C ALA A 173 -12.71 -12.23 -13.58
N ALA A 174 -12.17 -11.18 -12.99
CA ALA A 174 -13.05 -10.26 -12.26
C ALA A 174 -14.24 -9.96 -13.15
N THR A 175 -15.45 -10.18 -12.65
CA THR A 175 -16.68 -9.96 -13.40
C THR A 175 -16.77 -8.50 -13.81
N GLU A 176 -17.53 -8.21 -14.87
CA GLU A 176 -17.82 -6.83 -15.31
C GLU A 176 -18.35 -5.98 -14.15
N ILE A 177 -19.17 -6.60 -13.29
CA ILE A 177 -19.77 -5.99 -12.11
C ILE A 177 -18.70 -5.59 -11.11
N GLU A 178 -17.78 -6.50 -10.77
CA GLU A 178 -16.68 -6.22 -9.83
C GLU A 178 -15.77 -5.09 -10.33
N LEU A 179 -15.43 -5.11 -11.61
CA LEU A 179 -14.68 -4.03 -12.25
C LEU A 179 -15.43 -2.71 -12.15
N THR A 180 -16.71 -2.69 -12.51
CA THR A 180 -17.57 -1.49 -12.44
C THR A 180 -17.64 -0.93 -11.03
N ILE A 181 -17.76 -1.78 -10.01
CA ILE A 181 -17.79 -1.34 -8.61
C ILE A 181 -16.46 -0.73 -8.18
N ILE A 182 -15.33 -1.35 -8.54
CA ILE A 182 -13.99 -0.79 -8.22
C ILE A 182 -13.78 0.53 -8.92
N LEU A 183 -14.15 0.59 -10.20
CA LEU A 183 -14.09 1.78 -11.03
C LEU A 183 -14.93 2.92 -10.42
N HIS A 184 -16.17 2.65 -10.02
CA HIS A 184 -17.00 3.62 -9.31
C HIS A 184 -16.38 4.04 -7.97
N ARG A 185 -15.79 3.10 -7.21
CA ARG A 185 -15.06 3.42 -5.97
C ARG A 185 -13.89 4.37 -6.24
N VAL A 186 -13.14 4.17 -7.32
CA VAL A 186 -11.99 4.99 -7.70
C VAL A 186 -12.40 6.44 -7.99
N ALA A 187 -13.58 6.66 -8.56
CA ALA A 187 -14.09 7.99 -8.86
C ALA A 187 -14.22 8.90 -7.61
N HIS A 188 -14.43 8.31 -6.42
CA HIS A 188 -14.41 9.07 -5.16
C HIS A 188 -13.07 9.77 -4.90
N TYR A 189 -11.97 9.25 -5.45
CA TYR A 189 -10.62 9.79 -5.29
C TYR A 189 -10.23 10.77 -6.40
N HIS A 190 -11.17 11.29 -7.19
CA HIS A 190 -10.92 12.17 -8.34
C HIS A 190 -9.96 13.34 -8.07
N ARG A 191 -9.85 13.82 -6.82
CA ARG A 191 -8.93 14.91 -6.44
C ARG A 191 -7.49 14.44 -6.29
N THR A 192 -7.25 13.22 -5.85
CA THR A 192 -5.93 12.71 -5.45
C THR A 192 -5.37 11.65 -6.39
N ILE A 193 -6.24 10.83 -7.01
CA ILE A 193 -5.82 9.71 -7.85
C ILE A 193 -5.11 10.22 -9.11
N LYS A 194 -3.92 9.68 -9.36
CA LYS A 194 -3.13 9.93 -10.57
C LYS A 194 -2.89 8.68 -11.38
N HIS A 195 -2.82 7.51 -10.74
CA HIS A 195 -2.55 6.28 -11.46
C HIS A 195 -3.50 5.16 -11.06
N LEU A 196 -4.11 4.54 -12.08
CA LEU A 196 -4.89 3.32 -11.95
C LEU A 196 -4.28 2.25 -12.86
N TYR A 197 -3.78 1.18 -12.24
CA TYR A 197 -3.20 0.02 -12.91
C TYR A 197 -4.06 -1.21 -12.65
N LEU A 198 -4.65 -1.76 -13.71
CA LEU A 198 -5.45 -2.98 -13.64
C LEU A 198 -4.75 -4.08 -14.43
N ARG A 199 -4.44 -5.20 -13.78
CA ARG A 199 -3.86 -6.40 -14.42
C ARG A 199 -4.77 -7.59 -14.18
N LEU A 200 -5.55 -7.95 -15.19
CA LEU A 200 -6.58 -8.99 -15.08
C LEU A 200 -6.18 -10.22 -15.91
N LEU A 201 -6.56 -11.40 -15.44
CA LEU A 201 -6.38 -12.67 -16.15
C LEU A 201 -7.69 -13.08 -16.84
N GLY A 202 -7.61 -13.45 -18.12
CA GLY A 202 -8.74 -14.00 -18.90
C GLY A 202 -9.40 -13.00 -19.84
N PRO A 203 -10.36 -13.44 -20.69
CA PRO A 203 -11.05 -12.55 -21.61
C PRO A 203 -11.71 -11.40 -20.83
N PHE A 204 -11.52 -10.18 -21.31
CA PHE A 204 -12.10 -9.01 -20.66
C PHE A 204 -13.63 -9.15 -20.74
N PRO A 205 -14.38 -9.05 -19.63
CA PRO A 205 -15.80 -8.75 -19.76
C PRO A 205 -15.89 -7.43 -20.53
N ASN A 206 -16.75 -7.28 -21.54
CA ASN A 206 -16.83 -6.04 -22.33
C ASN A 206 -16.89 -4.82 -21.40
N LEU A 207 -15.77 -4.15 -21.15
CA LEU A 207 -15.73 -2.99 -20.27
C LEU A 207 -16.57 -1.96 -20.99
N ASN A 208 -17.73 -1.66 -20.43
CA ASN A 208 -18.59 -0.63 -20.98
C ASN A 208 -17.75 0.65 -21.12
N THR A 209 -17.56 1.09 -22.36
CA THR A 209 -16.83 2.31 -22.73
C THR A 209 -17.30 3.48 -21.89
N THR A 210 -18.60 3.53 -21.61
CA THR A 210 -19.26 4.56 -20.81
C THR A 210 -18.72 4.60 -19.38
N THR A 211 -18.52 3.46 -18.72
CA THR A 211 -18.00 3.41 -17.34
C THR A 211 -16.57 3.93 -17.26
N VAL A 212 -15.73 3.53 -18.22
CA VAL A 212 -14.33 4.00 -18.27
C VAL A 212 -14.29 5.49 -18.62
N GLN A 213 -15.10 5.94 -19.58
CA GLN A 213 -15.23 7.35 -19.95
C GLN A 213 -15.70 8.22 -18.79
N ASN A 214 -16.66 7.76 -17.99
CA ASN A 214 -17.14 8.47 -16.81
C ASN A 214 -16.02 8.68 -15.79
N ILE A 215 -15.14 7.70 -15.60
CA ILE A 215 -14.02 7.86 -14.66
C ILE A 215 -12.96 8.79 -15.21
N LEU A 216 -12.68 8.72 -16.50
CA LEU A 216 -11.74 9.64 -17.14
C LEU A 216 -12.25 11.08 -17.11
N SER A 217 -13.57 11.29 -17.20
CA SER A 217 -14.17 12.62 -17.13
C SER A 217 -14.21 13.17 -15.70
N GLU A 218 -14.45 12.32 -14.69
CA GLU A 218 -14.49 12.70 -13.28
C GLU A 218 -13.07 12.86 -12.69
N CYS A 219 -12.16 11.93 -12.96
CA CYS A 219 -10.78 11.93 -12.45
C CYS A 219 -9.82 12.68 -13.37
N LYS A 220 -9.95 14.01 -13.42
CA LYS A 220 -9.14 14.89 -14.31
C LYS A 220 -7.62 14.78 -14.11
N ASN A 221 -7.18 14.33 -12.94
CA ASN A 221 -5.77 14.15 -12.61
C ASN A 221 -5.23 12.76 -12.99
N LEU A 222 -6.09 11.87 -13.47
CA LEU A 222 -5.71 10.51 -13.85
C LEU A 222 -4.83 10.56 -15.10
N LEU A 223 -3.58 10.13 -14.93
CA LEU A 223 -2.66 9.87 -16.03
C LEU A 223 -3.16 8.65 -16.83
N PRO A 224 -2.68 8.43 -18.07
CA PRO A 224 -3.25 7.44 -18.97
C PRO A 224 -3.52 6.10 -18.28
N PHE A 225 -4.80 5.73 -18.24
CA PHE A 225 -5.31 4.50 -17.63
C PHE A 225 -4.57 3.31 -18.23
N ARG A 226 -3.97 2.47 -17.39
CA ARG A 226 -3.25 1.27 -17.85
C ARG A 226 -3.98 0.03 -17.42
N CYS A 227 -4.53 -0.66 -18.41
CA CYS A 227 -5.16 -1.94 -18.22
C CYS A 227 -4.46 -3.01 -19.08
N TRP A 228 -4.02 -4.07 -18.41
CA TRP A 228 -3.31 -5.18 -19.02
C TRP A 228 -4.17 -6.43 -18.89
N ASN A 229 -4.35 -7.10 -20.03
CA ASN A 229 -4.87 -8.44 -20.03
C ASN A 229 -3.70 -9.42 -20.17
N VAL A 230 -3.62 -10.36 -19.24
CA VAL A 230 -2.63 -11.41 -19.28
C VAL A 230 -3.35 -12.68 -19.72
N PHE A 231 -3.20 -13.02 -20.99
CA PHE A 231 -3.59 -14.35 -21.45
C PHE A 231 -2.48 -15.33 -21.09
N PRO A 232 -2.80 -16.48 -20.45
CA PRO A 232 -1.79 -17.46 -20.05
C PRO A 232 -0.96 -18.03 -21.22
N TYR A 233 -1.35 -17.78 -22.47
CA TYR A 233 -0.70 -18.34 -23.66
C TYR A 233 -0.24 -17.32 -24.73
N CYS A 234 -0.47 -16.00 -24.57
CA CYS A 234 -0.22 -15.01 -25.64
C CYS A 234 0.63 -13.78 -25.26
N GLY A 235 1.26 -13.76 -24.08
CA GLY A 235 2.07 -12.61 -23.62
C GLY A 235 1.22 -11.42 -23.13
N GLU A 236 1.90 -10.42 -22.56
CA GLU A 236 1.26 -9.21 -22.00
C GLU A 236 0.85 -8.24 -23.12
N GLN A 237 -0.44 -7.86 -23.19
CA GLN A 237 -0.91 -6.84 -24.14
C GLN A 237 -1.43 -5.59 -23.39
N ASN A 238 -0.94 -4.41 -23.78
CA ASN A 238 -1.43 -3.13 -23.29
C ASN A 238 -2.71 -2.73 -24.06
N LEU A 239 -3.86 -3.02 -23.47
CA LEU A 239 -5.15 -2.83 -24.14
C LEU A 239 -5.49 -1.35 -24.35
N TRP A 240 -4.95 -0.42 -23.56
CA TRP A 240 -5.24 1.01 -23.74
C TRP A 240 -4.64 1.57 -25.05
N GLN A 241 -3.49 1.07 -25.49
CA GLN A 241 -2.91 1.44 -26.79
C GLN A 241 -3.71 0.87 -27.97
N LEU A 242 -4.26 -0.34 -27.82
CA LEU A 242 -5.20 -0.91 -28.80
C LEU A 242 -6.54 -0.15 -28.80
N TYR A 243 -7.01 0.28 -27.63
CA TYR A 243 -8.25 1.04 -27.50
C TYR A 243 -8.18 2.44 -28.10
N GLN A 244 -7.05 3.13 -27.94
CA GLN A 244 -6.80 4.43 -28.58
C GLN A 244 -6.72 4.34 -30.11
N GLN A 245 -6.32 3.20 -30.68
CA GLN A 245 -6.34 2.96 -32.13
C GLN A 245 -7.77 2.73 -32.66
N HIS A 246 -8.69 2.27 -31.82
CA HIS A 246 -10.11 2.04 -32.19
C HIS A 246 -11.05 3.19 -31.81
N LEU A 247 -10.54 4.25 -31.17
CA LEU A 247 -11.29 5.48 -30.85
C LEU A 247 -11.05 6.63 -31.84
N VAL A 248 -10.41 6.36 -32.99
CA VAL A 248 -10.44 7.28 -34.14
C VAL A 248 -11.67 6.97 -34.98
N VAL A 249 -12.80 7.57 -34.61
CA VAL A 249 -13.88 7.97 -35.52
C VAL A 249 -14.28 9.40 -35.16
#